data_AF-A0A5C8DTQ4-F1
#
_entry.id   AF-A0A5C8DTQ4-F1
#
_cell.length_a   1.000
_cell.length_b   1.000
_cell.length_c   1.000
_cell.angle_alpha   90.00
_cell.angle_beta   90.00
_cell.angle_gamma   90.00
#
_symmetry.space_group_name_H-M   'P 1'
#
loop_
_entity.id
_entity.type
_entity.pdbx_description
1 polymer ?
#
loop_
_entity_poly.entity_id
_entity_poly.type
_entity_poly.pdbx_seq_one_letter_code
_entity_poly.pdbx_strand_id
1 'polypeptide(L)'
;MKKFCRLFIYKYVLYYLQSNLKTLLDGAMTTLKKIYPGKIVFPLQYWHQSLAFLISILTFSLSCVAQRSPTDSLMNIIIQNRGDSTTVNALLGIAGAPSGQKDSMAIHYAEKAYMLAERIQYERGIAAALIAIGKIEDDFKNSFAALAKAVDILGKIDDPNGIADCYALIANKSELKIVDK
;
A
#
# COMPACT_ATOMS: atom_id res chain seq x y z
N MET A 1 15.77 -11.70 3.83
CA MET A 1 16.10 -13.06 4.33
C MET A 1 15.04 -13.67 5.26
N LYS A 2 14.61 -13.03 6.36
CA LYS A 2 13.64 -13.62 7.32
C LYS A 2 12.27 -14.04 6.72
N LYS A 3 11.76 -13.35 5.69
CA LYS A 3 10.51 -13.72 4.98
C LYS A 3 10.67 -15.01 4.16
N PHE A 4 11.83 -15.23 3.56
CA PHE A 4 12.10 -16.39 2.70
C PHE A 4 12.19 -17.69 3.52
N CYS A 5 12.82 -17.62 4.70
CA CYS A 5 12.87 -18.75 5.63
C CYS A 5 11.48 -19.13 6.16
N ARG A 6 10.59 -18.16 6.43
CA ARG A 6 9.21 -18.44 6.87
C ARG A 6 8.38 -19.15 5.79
N LEU A 7 8.54 -18.76 4.52
CA LEU A 7 7.86 -19.42 3.41
C LEU A 7 8.33 -20.87 3.22
N PHE A 8 9.64 -21.12 3.41
CA PHE A 8 10.21 -22.46 3.29
C PHE A 8 9.72 -23.38 4.42
N ILE A 9 9.70 -22.88 5.66
CA ILE A 9 9.15 -23.59 6.82
C ILE A 9 7.66 -23.87 6.62
N TYR A 10 6.89 -22.89 6.14
CA TYR A 10 5.46 -23.05 5.90
C TYR A 10 5.17 -24.11 4.83
N LYS A 11 5.94 -24.11 3.72
CA LYS A 11 5.82 -25.10 2.65
C LYS A 11 6.17 -26.50 3.14
N TYR A 12 7.21 -26.62 3.97
CA TYR A 12 7.63 -27.89 4.56
C TYR A 12 6.59 -28.46 5.54
N VAL A 13 6.05 -27.62 6.43
CA VAL A 13 5.00 -28.00 7.38
C VAL A 13 3.71 -28.41 6.65
N LEU A 14 3.31 -27.68 5.61
CA LEU A 14 2.17 -28.06 4.76
C LEU A 14 2.39 -29.39 4.07
N TYR A 15 3.58 -29.62 3.50
CA TYR A 15 3.91 -30.89 2.85
C TYR A 15 3.86 -32.06 3.84
N TYR A 16 4.41 -31.87 5.04
CA TYR A 16 4.39 -32.88 6.11
C TYR A 16 2.96 -33.19 6.60
N LEU A 17 2.13 -32.16 6.79
CA LEU A 17 0.71 -32.32 7.14
C LEU A 17 -0.07 -33.06 6.05
N GLN A 18 0.15 -32.72 4.78
CA GLN A 18 -0.48 -33.40 3.65
C GLN A 18 -0.09 -34.88 3.57
N SER A 19 1.18 -35.19 3.81
CA SER A 19 1.69 -36.57 3.80
C SER A 19 1.08 -37.41 4.92
N ASN A 20 1.06 -36.90 6.16
CA ASN A 20 0.47 -37.61 7.30
C ASN A 20 -1.05 -37.78 7.18
N LEU A 21 -1.75 -36.76 6.68
CA LEU A 21 -3.19 -36.84 6.44
C LEU A 21 -3.52 -37.87 5.37
N LYS A 22 -2.70 -37.96 4.31
CA LYS A 22 -2.83 -38.98 3.27
C LYS A 22 -2.69 -40.39 3.85
N THR A 23 -1.66 -40.65 4.66
CA THR A 23 -1.48 -41.98 5.28
C THR A 23 -2.62 -42.37 6.23
N LEU A 24 -3.17 -41.40 6.97
CA LEU A 24 -4.30 -41.64 7.88
C LEU A 24 -5.58 -41.97 7.09
N LEU A 25 -5.85 -41.21 6.01
CA LEU A 25 -6.98 -41.43 5.13
C LEU A 25 -6.88 -42.77 4.40
N ASP A 26 -5.70 -43.11 3.87
CA ASP A 26 -5.46 -44.41 3.22
C ASP A 26 -5.73 -45.58 4.19
N GLY A 27 -5.27 -45.46 5.44
CA GLY A 27 -5.54 -46.43 6.51
C GLY A 27 -7.04 -46.60 6.81
N ALA A 28 -7.76 -45.50 7.02
CA ALA A 28 -9.21 -45.51 7.26
C ALA A 28 -10.00 -46.06 6.05
N MET A 29 -9.47 -45.89 4.84
CA MET A 29 -10.11 -46.37 3.61
C MET A 29 -9.94 -47.87 3.41
N THR A 30 -8.78 -48.43 3.78
CA THR A 30 -8.58 -49.87 3.75
C THR A 30 -9.52 -50.61 4.71
N THR A 31 -9.78 -50.04 5.90
CA THR A 31 -10.73 -50.60 6.86
C THR A 31 -12.18 -50.45 6.38
N LEU A 32 -12.57 -49.30 5.83
CA LEU A 32 -13.91 -49.09 5.25
C LEU A 32 -14.20 -50.02 4.06
N LYS A 33 -13.23 -50.24 3.16
CA LYS A 33 -13.35 -51.16 2.01
C LYS A 33 -13.54 -52.62 2.45
N LYS A 34 -12.99 -52.99 3.63
CA LYS A 34 -13.17 -54.31 4.23
C LYS A 34 -14.56 -54.51 4.85
N ILE A 35 -15.15 -53.45 5.40
CA ILE A 35 -16.47 -53.48 6.07
C ILE A 35 -17.62 -53.46 5.04
N TYR A 36 -17.47 -52.79 3.90
CA TYR A 36 -18.52 -52.66 2.88
C TYR A 36 -18.05 -53.05 1.46
N PRO A 37 -17.78 -54.35 1.20
CA PRO A 37 -17.37 -54.81 -0.13
C PRO A 37 -18.51 -54.62 -1.15
N GLY A 38 -18.22 -53.96 -2.28
CA GLY A 38 -19.12 -53.89 -3.44
C GLY A 38 -20.10 -52.71 -3.53
N LYS A 39 -20.16 -51.81 -2.53
CA LYS A 39 -21.02 -50.60 -2.59
C LYS A 39 -20.27 -49.27 -2.78
N ILE A 40 -18.94 -49.28 -2.68
CA ILE A 40 -18.11 -48.08 -2.76
C ILE A 40 -17.39 -48.08 -4.11
N VAL A 41 -18.14 -47.79 -5.17
CA VAL A 41 -17.61 -47.67 -6.54
C VAL A 41 -18.09 -46.32 -7.03
N PHE A 42 -17.16 -45.37 -7.20
CA PHE A 42 -17.36 -43.96 -7.57
C PHE A 42 -17.96 -43.06 -6.48
N PRO A 43 -17.23 -42.09 -5.88
CA PRO A 43 -15.87 -41.64 -6.12
C PRO A 43 -14.97 -42.01 -4.94
N LEU A 44 -13.77 -42.54 -5.13
CA LEU A 44 -12.81 -42.70 -4.02
C LEU A 44 -11.41 -42.25 -4.45
N GLN A 45 -11.11 -42.47 -5.72
CA GLN A 45 -9.84 -42.14 -6.36
C GLN A 45 -9.60 -40.63 -6.54
N TYR A 46 -10.65 -39.83 -6.66
CA TYR A 46 -10.56 -38.40 -6.95
C TYR A 46 -10.64 -37.50 -5.72
N TRP A 47 -10.91 -38.03 -4.52
CA TRP A 47 -11.10 -37.21 -3.32
C TRP A 47 -9.85 -36.41 -2.96
N HIS A 48 -8.66 -36.97 -3.15
CA HIS A 48 -7.41 -36.23 -2.94
C HIS A 48 -7.21 -35.11 -3.95
N GLN A 49 -7.65 -35.29 -5.20
CA GLN A 49 -7.56 -34.26 -6.24
C GLN A 49 -8.58 -33.14 -5.99
N SER A 50 -9.81 -33.48 -5.61
CA SER A 50 -10.84 -32.52 -5.21
C SER A 50 -10.45 -31.75 -3.93
N LEU A 51 -9.87 -32.43 -2.94
CA LEU A 51 -9.40 -31.80 -1.70
C LEU A 51 -8.21 -30.86 -1.96
N ALA A 52 -7.24 -31.27 -2.79
CA ALA A 52 -6.11 -30.43 -3.18
C ALA A 52 -6.56 -29.18 -3.95
N PHE A 53 -7.54 -29.32 -4.84
CA PHE A 53 -8.15 -28.19 -5.57
C PHE A 53 -8.86 -27.22 -4.62
N LEU A 54 -9.62 -27.74 -3.65
CA LEU A 54 -10.33 -26.93 -2.66
C LEU A 54 -9.36 -26.18 -1.72
N ILE A 55 -8.27 -26.84 -1.31
CA ILE A 55 -7.18 -26.22 -0.53
C ILE A 55 -6.49 -25.13 -1.36
N SER A 56 -6.23 -25.36 -2.65
CA SER A 56 -5.64 -24.35 -3.54
C SER A 56 -6.51 -23.10 -3.63
N ILE A 57 -7.83 -23.25 -3.78
CA ILE A 57 -8.79 -22.14 -3.79
C ILE A 57 -8.78 -21.39 -2.45
N LEU A 58 -8.75 -22.13 -1.33
CA LEU A 58 -8.71 -21.53 0.00
C LEU A 58 -7.43 -20.73 0.27
N THR A 59 -6.29 -21.18 -0.27
CA THR A 59 -5.02 -20.44 -0.14
C THR A 59 -4.94 -19.22 -1.07
N PHE A 60 -5.63 -19.26 -2.22
CA PHE A 60 -5.69 -18.14 -3.15
C PHE A 60 -6.54 -16.98 -2.59
N SER A 61 -7.66 -17.27 -1.94
CA SER A 61 -8.53 -16.24 -1.33
C SER A 61 -7.83 -15.47 -0.19
N LEU A 62 -6.93 -16.11 0.56
CA LEU A 62 -6.13 -15.45 1.60
C LEU A 62 -5.12 -14.42 1.04
N SER A 63 -4.75 -14.53 -0.24
CA SER A 63 -3.82 -13.59 -0.88
C SER A 63 -4.51 -12.29 -1.32
N CYS A 64 -5.84 -12.26 -1.43
CA CYS A 64 -6.60 -11.05 -1.78
C CYS A 64 -6.80 -10.10 -0.59
N VAL A 65 -6.90 -10.62 0.65
CA VAL A 65 -7.16 -9.79 1.85
C VAL A 65 -5.92 -8.96 2.27
N ALA A 66 -4.74 -9.28 1.75
CA ALA A 66 -3.50 -8.53 1.99
C ALA A 66 -3.32 -7.30 1.08
N GLN A 67 -4.19 -7.07 0.09
CA GLN A 67 -4.08 -5.96 -0.87
C GLN A 67 -4.87 -4.71 -0.45
N ARG A 68 -4.93 -4.38 0.86
CA ARG A 68 -5.47 -3.06 1.25
C ARG A 68 -4.54 -1.98 0.72
N SER A 69 -5.07 -1.07 -0.09
CA SER A 69 -4.31 0.07 -0.59
C SER A 69 -3.88 0.93 0.60
N PRO A 70 -2.64 1.47 0.62
CA PRO A 70 -2.21 2.44 1.65
C PRO A 70 -3.20 3.60 1.82
N THR A 71 -3.92 3.97 0.74
CA THR A 71 -4.95 5.00 0.74
C THR A 71 -6.12 4.72 1.69
N ASP A 72 -6.52 3.45 1.87
CA ASP A 72 -7.66 3.10 2.73
C ASP A 72 -7.35 3.34 4.21
N SER A 73 -6.09 3.16 4.60
CA SER A 73 -5.63 3.43 5.97
C SER A 73 -5.57 4.93 6.24
N LEU A 74 -5.10 5.72 5.27
CA LEU A 74 -5.04 7.18 5.37
C LEU A 74 -6.44 7.80 5.38
N MET A 75 -7.37 7.26 4.60
CA MET A 75 -8.75 7.73 4.56
C MET A 75 -9.44 7.59 5.91
N ASN A 76 -9.19 6.51 6.65
CA ASN A 76 -9.73 6.33 8.00
C ASN A 76 -9.24 7.42 8.98
N ILE A 77 -7.97 7.83 8.87
CA ILE A 77 -7.41 8.91 9.70
C ILE A 77 -8.09 10.25 9.36
N ILE A 78 -8.31 10.52 8.07
CA ILE A 78 -8.98 11.74 7.61
C ILE A 78 -10.44 11.78 8.06
N ILE A 79 -11.16 10.65 8.00
CA ILE A 79 -12.55 10.53 8.47
C ILE A 79 -12.64 10.80 9.98
N GLN A 80 -11.67 10.35 10.76
CA GLN A 80 -11.61 10.64 12.20
C GLN A 80 -11.37 12.13 12.50
N ASN A 81 -10.85 12.89 11.53
CA ASN A 81 -10.71 14.35 11.54
C ASN A 81 -10.28 14.93 12.90
N ARG A 82 -9.17 14.42 13.43
CA ARG A 82 -8.65 14.84 14.74
C ARG A 82 -8.09 16.26 14.74
N GLY A 83 -7.89 16.84 13.55
CA GLY A 83 -7.38 18.20 13.40
C GLY A 83 -5.95 18.35 13.92
N ASP A 84 -5.17 17.27 13.89
CA ASP A 84 -3.80 17.21 14.41
C ASP A 84 -2.77 17.01 13.28
N SER A 85 -1.49 16.97 13.65
CA SER A 85 -0.39 16.73 12.70
C SER A 85 -0.49 15.35 12.01
N THR A 86 -1.16 14.37 12.63
CA THR A 86 -1.39 13.06 12.01
C THR A 86 -2.37 13.15 10.85
N THR A 87 -3.39 13.99 10.99
CA THR A 87 -4.36 14.28 9.95
C THR A 87 -3.70 15.02 8.78
N VAL A 88 -2.80 15.98 9.08
CA VAL A 88 -1.98 16.65 8.05
C VAL A 88 -1.15 15.64 7.26
N ASN A 89 -0.40 14.78 7.94
CA ASN A 89 0.44 13.77 7.29
C ASN A 89 -0.38 12.78 6.46
N ALA A 90 -1.60 12.43 6.92
CA ALA A 90 -2.49 11.56 6.16
C ALA A 90 -2.99 12.21 4.87
N LEU A 91 -3.36 13.48 4.91
CA LEU A 91 -3.75 14.26 3.72
C LEU A 91 -2.60 14.34 2.71
N LEU A 92 -1.38 14.60 3.18
CA LEU A 92 -0.17 14.63 2.35
C LEU A 92 0.14 13.26 1.73
N GLY A 93 -0.06 12.18 2.50
CA GLY A 93 0.13 10.82 1.99
C GLY A 93 -0.83 10.47 0.86
N ILE A 94 -2.07 10.99 0.89
CA ILE A 94 -3.02 10.84 -0.23
C ILE A 94 -2.60 11.72 -1.40
N ALA A 95 -2.22 12.97 -1.17
CA ALA A 95 -1.78 13.89 -2.22
C ALA A 95 -0.54 13.37 -2.98
N GLY A 96 0.37 12.68 -2.29
CA GLY A 96 1.59 12.12 -2.87
C GLY A 96 1.44 10.74 -3.51
N ALA A 97 0.26 10.10 -3.42
CA ALA A 97 0.06 8.77 -3.98
C ALA A 97 0.01 8.81 -5.52
N PRO A 98 0.72 7.91 -6.23
CA PRO A 98 0.72 7.85 -7.69
C PRO A 98 -0.68 7.51 -8.19
N SER A 99 -1.43 8.53 -8.54
CA SER A 99 -2.82 8.45 -8.98
C SER A 99 -2.83 8.78 -10.46
N GLY A 100 -2.82 7.76 -11.33
CA GLY A 100 -2.62 7.95 -12.78
C GLY A 100 -3.66 8.80 -13.53
N GLN A 101 -4.61 9.48 -12.87
CA GLN A 101 -5.66 10.26 -13.54
C GLN A 101 -6.21 11.53 -12.82
N LYS A 102 -5.79 11.95 -11.61
CA LYS A 102 -6.43 13.12 -10.97
C LYS A 102 -5.49 14.01 -10.14
N ASP A 103 -4.70 14.82 -10.83
CA ASP A 103 -3.96 15.94 -10.23
C ASP A 103 -4.90 16.91 -9.49
N SER A 104 -6.14 17.05 -9.95
CA SER A 104 -7.19 17.85 -9.30
C SER A 104 -7.65 17.34 -7.93
N MET A 105 -7.58 16.03 -7.67
CA MET A 105 -7.85 15.50 -6.33
C MET A 105 -6.61 15.63 -5.44
N ALA A 106 -5.42 15.39 -5.99
CA ALA A 106 -4.17 15.50 -5.26
C ALA A 106 -3.95 16.94 -4.74
N ILE A 107 -4.20 17.94 -5.58
CA ILE A 107 -4.08 19.36 -5.20
C ILE A 107 -5.04 19.72 -4.07
N HIS A 108 -6.31 19.26 -4.14
CA HIS A 108 -7.30 19.50 -3.09
C HIS A 108 -6.89 18.92 -1.73
N TYR A 109 -6.30 17.73 -1.71
CA TYR A 109 -5.78 17.15 -0.46
C TYR A 109 -4.54 17.88 0.05
N ALA A 110 -3.67 18.36 -0.85
CA ALA A 110 -2.50 19.16 -0.47
C ALA A 110 -2.90 20.53 0.11
N GLU A 111 -3.90 21.21 -0.49
CA GLU A 111 -4.46 22.47 0.03
C GLU A 111 -5.13 22.28 1.39
N LYS A 112 -5.88 21.18 1.58
CA LYS A 112 -6.44 20.84 2.90
C LYS A 112 -5.34 20.60 3.94
N ALA A 113 -4.27 19.91 3.55
CA ALA A 113 -3.12 19.70 4.43
C ALA A 113 -2.48 21.03 4.82
N TYR A 114 -2.31 21.94 3.85
CA TYR A 114 -1.78 23.29 4.07
C TYR A 114 -2.63 24.08 5.07
N MET A 115 -3.94 24.20 4.82
CA MET A 115 -4.86 24.94 5.70
C MET A 115 -4.89 24.38 7.13
N LEU A 116 -4.86 23.05 7.26
CA LEU A 116 -4.82 22.43 8.58
C LEU A 116 -3.48 22.67 9.27
N ALA A 117 -2.37 22.52 8.55
CA ALA A 117 -1.03 22.75 9.07
C ALA A 117 -0.83 24.20 9.53
N GLU A 118 -1.35 25.18 8.79
CA GLU A 118 -1.36 26.59 9.20
C GLU A 118 -2.17 26.79 10.49
N ARG A 119 -3.37 26.21 10.57
CA ARG A 119 -4.23 26.35 11.75
C ARG A 119 -3.58 25.83 13.02
N ILE A 120 -2.84 24.72 12.92
CA ILE A 120 -2.16 24.09 14.07
C ILE A 120 -0.71 24.55 14.22
N GLN A 121 -0.25 25.50 13.40
CA GLN A 121 1.12 26.02 13.40
C GLN A 121 2.19 24.92 13.23
N TYR A 122 1.90 23.91 12.43
CA TYR A 122 2.80 22.80 12.15
C TYR A 122 3.71 23.13 10.95
N GLU A 123 4.79 23.85 11.19
CA GLU A 123 5.70 24.41 10.17
C GLU A 123 6.19 23.35 9.16
N ARG A 124 6.61 22.19 9.64
CA ARG A 124 7.03 21.07 8.78
C ARG A 124 5.89 20.59 7.86
N GLY A 125 4.66 20.57 8.36
CA GLY A 125 3.48 20.22 7.57
C GLY A 125 3.12 21.28 6.54
N ILE A 126 3.30 22.56 6.87
CA ILE A 126 3.10 23.68 5.94
C ILE A 126 4.09 23.56 4.78
N ALA A 127 5.37 23.37 5.08
CA ALA A 127 6.41 23.18 4.07
C ALA A 127 6.13 21.95 3.18
N ALA A 128 5.78 20.81 3.78
CA ALA A 128 5.47 19.59 3.02
C ALA A 128 4.23 19.74 2.12
N ALA A 129 3.21 20.48 2.56
CA ALA A 129 2.04 20.78 1.75
C ALA A 129 2.37 21.70 0.56
N LEU A 130 3.19 22.73 0.78
CA LEU A 130 3.66 23.61 -0.28
C LEU A 130 4.53 22.87 -1.31
N ILE A 131 5.37 21.92 -0.88
CA ILE A 131 6.12 21.03 -1.78
C ILE A 131 5.17 20.18 -2.62
N ALA A 132 4.15 19.58 -2.00
CA ALA A 132 3.16 18.77 -2.71
C ALA A 132 2.39 19.61 -3.75
N ILE A 133 1.93 20.81 -3.38
CA ILE A 133 1.28 21.77 -4.29
C ILE A 133 2.22 22.10 -5.45
N GLY A 134 3.46 22.52 -5.15
CA GLY A 134 4.43 22.89 -6.16
C GLY A 134 4.75 21.74 -7.14
N LYS A 135 4.77 20.50 -6.65
CA LYS A 135 4.98 19.31 -7.50
C LYS A 135 3.81 19.07 -8.46
N ILE A 136 2.58 19.23 -7.98
CA ILE A 136 1.34 18.96 -8.73
C ILE A 136 1.00 20.09 -9.73
N GLU A 137 1.33 21.34 -9.41
CA GLU A 137 1.04 22.51 -10.24
C GLU A 137 1.75 22.46 -11.60
N ASP A 138 0.98 22.49 -12.70
CA ASP A 138 1.53 22.50 -14.06
C ASP A 138 2.17 23.84 -14.43
N ASP A 139 1.61 24.96 -13.94
CA ASP A 139 2.18 26.28 -14.18
C ASP A 139 3.47 26.46 -13.38
N PHE A 140 4.58 26.58 -14.10
CA PHE A 140 5.90 26.86 -13.53
C PHE A 140 5.88 28.05 -12.57
N LYS A 141 5.10 29.11 -12.85
CA LYS A 141 5.04 30.30 -12.00
C LYS A 141 4.41 29.98 -10.64
N ASN A 142 3.28 29.27 -10.63
CA ASN A 142 2.58 28.88 -9.40
C ASN A 142 3.39 27.83 -8.62
N SER A 143 3.98 26.87 -9.33
CA SER A 143 4.87 25.87 -8.77
C SER A 143 6.07 26.50 -8.07
N PHE A 144 6.77 27.42 -8.74
CA PHE A 144 7.90 28.15 -8.18
C PHE A 144 7.50 28.97 -6.96
N ALA A 145 6.36 29.67 -7.01
CA ALA A 145 5.88 30.46 -5.88
C ALA A 145 5.59 29.59 -4.64
N ALA A 146 5.01 28.39 -4.82
CA ALA A 146 4.78 27.45 -3.72
C ALA A 146 6.10 26.91 -3.15
N LEU A 147 7.03 26.50 -4.01
CA LEU A 147 8.32 25.95 -3.59
C LEU A 147 9.22 27.00 -2.92
N ALA A 148 9.20 28.25 -3.38
CA ALA A 148 9.93 29.35 -2.75
C ALA A 148 9.45 29.59 -1.31
N LYS A 149 8.13 29.60 -1.09
CA LYS A 149 7.56 29.69 0.27
C LYS A 149 7.95 28.50 1.14
N ALA A 150 8.02 27.30 0.56
CA ALA A 150 8.46 26.12 1.29
C ALA A 150 9.92 26.26 1.75
N VAL A 151 10.82 26.76 0.89
CA VAL A 151 12.23 27.01 1.23
C VAL A 151 12.36 27.98 2.41
N ASP A 152 11.58 29.06 2.42
CA ASP A 152 11.61 30.04 3.53
C ASP A 152 11.23 29.39 4.87
N ILE A 153 10.23 28.50 4.88
CA ILE A 153 9.81 27.79 6.09
C ILE A 153 10.85 26.74 6.50
N LEU A 154 11.37 25.99 5.53
CA LEU A 154 12.39 24.96 5.77
C LEU A 154 13.69 25.56 6.32
N GLY A 155 14.04 26.78 5.90
CA GLY A 155 15.15 27.54 6.46
C GLY A 155 14.92 27.95 7.92
N LYS A 156 13.68 28.21 8.35
CA LYS A 156 13.36 28.51 9.75
C LYS A 156 13.46 27.30 10.67
N ILE A 157 13.20 26.10 10.13
CA ILE A 157 13.23 24.84 10.89
C ILE A 157 14.52 24.05 10.69
N ASP A 158 15.55 24.66 10.06
CA ASP A 158 16.85 24.04 9.76
C ASP A 158 16.75 22.66 9.07
N ASP A 159 15.90 22.55 8.04
CA ASP A 159 15.75 21.31 7.24
C ASP A 159 16.44 21.44 5.86
N PRO A 160 17.76 21.19 5.78
CA PRO A 160 18.52 21.33 4.53
C PRO A 160 18.11 20.28 3.48
N ASN A 161 17.59 19.13 3.90
CA ASN A 161 17.16 18.09 2.98
C ASN A 161 15.90 18.55 2.23
N GLY A 162 14.93 19.11 2.95
CA GLY A 162 13.74 19.68 2.32
C GLY A 162 14.08 20.83 1.36
N ILE A 163 15.07 21.65 1.70
CA ILE A 163 15.54 22.74 0.82
C ILE A 163 16.13 22.16 -0.47
N ALA A 164 16.96 21.12 -0.38
CA ALA A 164 17.53 20.44 -1.54
C ALA A 164 16.43 19.84 -2.43
N ASP A 165 15.41 19.22 -1.84
CA ASP A 165 14.26 18.67 -2.56
C ASP A 165 13.50 19.76 -3.34
N CYS A 166 13.27 20.93 -2.71
CA CYS A 166 12.65 22.08 -3.38
C CYS A 166 13.46 22.53 -4.61
N TYR A 167 14.79 22.67 -4.47
CA TYR A 167 15.64 23.06 -5.59
C TYR A 167 15.65 22.02 -6.72
N ALA A 168 15.65 20.73 -6.39
CA ALA A 168 15.57 19.66 -7.37
C ALA A 168 14.26 19.70 -8.16
N LEU A 169 13.13 19.99 -7.49
CA LEU A 169 11.83 20.14 -8.15
C LEU A 169 11.77 21.39 -9.06
N ILE A 170 12.32 22.51 -8.61
CA ILE A 170 12.41 23.75 -9.42
C ILE A 170 13.25 23.50 -10.67
N ALA A 171 14.42 22.87 -10.53
CA ALA A 171 15.32 22.56 -11.63
C ALA A 171 14.62 21.67 -12.68
N ASN A 172 14.01 20.57 -12.24
CA ASN A 172 13.28 19.65 -13.13
C ASN A 172 12.16 20.36 -13.91
N LYS A 173 11.34 21.18 -13.25
CA LYS A 173 10.29 21.94 -13.94
C LYS A 173 10.82 23.03 -14.87
N SER A 174 11.99 23.59 -14.59
CA SER A 174 12.64 24.56 -15.48
C SER A 174 13.13 23.92 -16.77
N GLU A 175 13.65 22.69 -16.71
CA GLU A 175 14.10 21.92 -17.88
C GLU A 175 12.93 21.56 -18.80
N LEU A 176 11.79 21.13 -18.25
CA LEU A 176 10.58 20.83 -19.02
C LEU A 176 10.13 22.02 -19.88
N LYS A 177 10.17 23.24 -19.33
CA LYS A 177 9.80 24.46 -20.06
C LYS A 177 10.75 24.81 -21.22
N ILE A 178 11.99 24.35 -21.17
CA ILE A 178 12.98 24.57 -22.24
C ILE A 178 12.76 23.58 -23.39
N VAL A 179 12.30 22.37 -23.09
CA VAL A 179 12.03 21.30 -24.07
C VAL A 179 10.74 21.54 -24.86
N ASP A 180 9.74 22.18 -24.25
CA ASP A 180 8.46 22.50 -24.91
C ASP A 180 8.50 23.72 -25.86
N LYS A 181 9.68 24.29 -26.12
CA LYS A 181 9.90 25.43 -27.04
C LYS A 181 10.63 25.02 -28.31
#